data_AF-A0A7J9Z7Y7-F1
#
_entry.id   AF-A0A7J9Z7Y7-F1
#
_cell.length_a   1.000
_cell.length_b   1.000
_cell.length_c   1.000
_cell.angle_alpha   90.00
_cell.angle_beta   90.00
_cell.angle_gamma   90.00
#
_symmetry.space_group_name_H-M   'P 1'
#
loop_
_entity.id
_entity.type
_entity.pdbx_description
1 polymer ?
#
loop_
_entity_poly.entity_id
_entity_poly.type
_entity_poly.pdbx_seq_one_letter_code
_entity_poly.pdbx_strand_id
1 'polypeptide(L)'
;CVVAGCDAPPQYTQAHHVTWWSRGGTTDIDNLALVCTTHHTAIHDGTIDLTMSNGRAHTIPPRWLDPAQRPRLNRVHDRPP
;
A
#
# COMPACT_ATOMS: atom_id res chain seq x y z
N CYS A 1 8.02 -2.62 -1.30
CA CYS A 1 6.63 -2.29 -1.71
C CYS A 1 5.69 -2.70 -0.58
N VAL A 2 4.64 -1.95 -0.28
CA VAL A 2 3.72 -2.29 0.83
C VAL A 2 2.64 -3.32 0.46
N VAL A 3 2.45 -3.65 -0.82
CA VAL A 3 1.48 -4.68 -1.25
C VAL A 3 1.92 -6.05 -0.76
N ALA A 4 1.00 -6.76 -0.09
CA ALA A 4 1.27 -8.07 0.51
C ALA A 4 1.84 -9.07 -0.51
N GLY A 5 3.00 -9.64 -0.20
CA GLY A 5 3.68 -10.63 -1.05
C GLY A 5 4.59 -10.03 -2.13
N CYS A 6 4.62 -8.71 -2.30
CA CYS A 6 5.55 -8.05 -3.21
C CYS A 6 6.91 -7.85 -2.52
N ASP A 7 7.99 -8.22 -3.19
CA ASP A 7 9.37 -8.11 -2.73
C ASP A 7 10.13 -6.93 -3.36
N ALA A 8 9.45 -6.10 -4.17
CA ALA A 8 10.09 -4.99 -4.86
C ALA A 8 10.76 -4.02 -3.85
N PRO A 9 12.07 -3.78 -3.97
CA PRO A 9 12.83 -2.97 -3.01
C PRO A 9 12.52 -1.46 -3.13
N PRO A 10 12.90 -0.64 -2.14
CA PRO A 10 12.56 0.79 -2.10
C PRO A 10 12.96 1.58 -3.35
N GLN A 11 14.08 1.27 -3.99
CA GLN A 11 14.53 1.95 -5.23
C GLN A 11 13.59 1.77 -6.42
N TYR A 12 12.67 0.80 -6.38
CA TYR A 12 11.64 0.60 -7.41
C TYR A 12 10.27 1.07 -6.95
N THR A 13 10.19 1.83 -5.86
CA THR A 13 8.95 2.33 -5.31
C THR A 13 8.83 3.84 -5.40
N GLN A 14 7.58 4.30 -5.37
CA GLN A 14 7.19 5.70 -5.28
C GLN A 14 6.34 5.86 -4.02
N ALA A 15 6.44 7.03 -3.38
CA ALA A 15 5.56 7.36 -2.27
C ALA A 15 4.16 7.69 -2.82
N HIS A 16 3.16 6.99 -2.31
CA HIS A 16 1.76 7.20 -2.64
C HIS A 16 0.98 7.58 -1.38
N HIS A 17 0.09 8.56 -1.50
CA HIS A 17 -0.76 8.99 -0.40
C HIS A 17 -1.84 7.94 -0.08
N VAL A 18 -1.94 7.51 1.17
CA VAL A 18 -2.98 6.54 1.59
C VAL A 18 -4.37 7.19 1.51
N THR A 19 -4.51 8.35 2.14
CA THR A 19 -5.59 9.29 1.81
C THR A 19 -5.10 10.16 0.66
N TRP A 20 -5.70 10.00 -0.51
CA TRP A 20 -5.36 10.75 -1.73
C TRP A 20 -5.10 12.24 -1.49
N TRP A 21 -4.01 12.77 -2.04
CA TRP A 21 -3.72 14.21 -2.00
C TRP A 21 -4.87 15.05 -2.57
N SER A 22 -5.46 14.62 -3.69
CA SER A 22 -6.61 15.27 -4.32
C SER A 22 -7.88 15.28 -3.46
N ARG A 23 -7.92 14.48 -2.39
CA ARG A 23 -9.01 14.40 -1.40
C ARG A 23 -8.61 15.05 -0.06
N GLY A 24 -7.56 15.89 -0.06
CA GLY A 24 -7.09 16.61 1.12
C GLY A 24 -6.09 15.85 1.99
N GLY A 25 -5.52 14.75 1.50
CA GLY A 25 -4.48 14.01 2.22
C GLY A 25 -3.18 14.82 2.38
N THR A 26 -2.58 14.73 3.56
CA THR A 26 -1.32 15.42 3.90
C THR A 26 -0.11 14.74 3.28
N THR A 27 0.95 15.51 3.03
CA THR A 27 2.26 14.98 2.62
C THR A 27 3.14 14.83 3.86
N ASP A 28 2.94 13.75 4.60
CA ASP A 28 3.72 13.39 5.78
C ASP A 28 3.90 11.87 5.87
N ILE A 29 4.75 11.42 6.79
CA ILE A 29 5.08 9.99 6.93
C ILE A 29 3.88 9.14 7.38
N ASP A 30 2.88 9.76 8.01
CA ASP A 30 1.69 9.08 8.51
C ASP A 30 0.65 8.84 7.41
N ASN A 31 0.79 9.51 6.26
CA ASN A 31 -0.11 9.35 5.11
C ASN A 31 0.60 8.86 3.82
N LEU A 32 1.86 8.44 3.87
CA LEU A 32 2.59 7.94 2.70
C LEU A 32 2.93 6.46 2.80
N ALA A 33 2.84 5.76 1.67
CA ALA A 33 3.23 4.36 1.54
C ALA A 33 4.07 4.12 0.28
N LEU A 34 5.08 3.25 0.37
CA LEU A 34 5.95 2.93 -0.76
C LEU A 34 5.37 1.81 -1.63
N VAL A 35 5.06 2.11 -2.90
CA VAL A 35 4.47 1.17 -3.86
C VAL A 35 5.29 1.11 -5.14
N CYS A 36 5.49 -0.07 -5.72
CA CYS A 36 6.21 -0.19 -7.00
C CYS A 36 5.33 0.26 -8.18
N THR A 37 5.92 0.55 -9.34
CA THR A 37 5.18 1.05 -10.51
C THR A 37 3.92 0.25 -10.83
N THR A 38 4.02 -1.08 -10.88
CA THR A 38 2.87 -1.97 -11.15
C THR A 38 1.74 -1.79 -10.15
N HIS A 39 2.07 -1.76 -8.85
CA HIS A 39 1.07 -1.62 -7.80
C HIS A 39 0.58 -0.18 -7.63
N HIS A 40 1.40 0.80 -8.00
CA HIS A 40 0.99 2.20 -8.04
C HIS A 40 -0.14 2.39 -9.06
N THR A 41 -0.01 1.81 -10.26
CA THR A 41 -1.08 1.78 -11.27
C THR A 41 -2.32 1.05 -10.74
N ALA A 42 -2.16 -0.10 -10.09
CA ALA A 42 -3.26 -0.88 -9.51
C ALA A 42 -4.01 -0.15 -8.36
N ILE A 43 -3.39 0.85 -7.74
CA ILE A 43 -4.07 1.70 -6.75
C ILE A 43 -4.82 2.83 -7.46
N HIS A 44 -4.22 3.44 -8.48
CA HIS A 44 -4.86 4.45 -9.30
C HIS A 44 -6.07 3.95 -10.09
N ASP A 45 -6.09 2.68 -10.50
CA ASP A 45 -7.22 2.06 -11.20
C ASP A 45 -8.32 1.52 -10.25
N GLY A 46 -8.08 1.57 -8.93
CA GLY A 46 -9.02 1.10 -7.91
C GLY A 46 -9.02 -0.41 -7.68
N THR A 47 -8.06 -1.16 -8.22
CA THR A 47 -7.91 -2.60 -7.98
C THR A 47 -7.47 -2.89 -6.56
N ILE A 48 -6.59 -2.06 -6.00
CA ILE A 48 -6.04 -2.21 -4.64
C ILE A 48 -6.27 -0.91 -3.88
N ASP A 49 -6.80 -1.02 -2.66
CA ASP A 49 -6.91 0.12 -1.75
C ASP A 49 -5.79 0.10 -0.70
N LEU A 50 -5.48 1.27 -0.14
CA LEU A 50 -4.53 1.42 0.96
C LEU A 50 -5.24 1.87 2.24
N THR A 51 -4.72 1.45 3.38
CA THR A 51 -5.12 1.96 4.69
C THR A 51 -3.91 2.02 5.63
N MET A 52 -3.94 2.92 6.61
CA MET A 52 -2.92 3.01 7.66
C MET A 52 -3.46 2.43 8.96
N SER A 53 -2.68 1.56 9.59
CA SER A 53 -2.97 1.05 10.92
C SER A 53 -1.68 0.92 11.72
N ASN A 54 -1.64 1.55 12.90
CA ASN A 54 -0.49 1.55 13.81
C ASN A 54 0.82 1.96 13.10
N GLY A 55 0.78 3.03 12.31
CA GLY A 55 1.93 3.55 11.56
C GLY A 55 2.41 2.66 10.42
N ARG A 56 1.65 1.61 10.04
CA ARG A 56 1.99 0.71 8.94
C ARG A 56 0.91 0.73 7.86
N ALA A 57 1.36 0.85 6.61
CA ALA A 57 0.49 0.72 5.46
C ALA A 57 0.04 -0.74 5.29
N HIS A 58 -1.26 -0.93 5.15
CA HIS A 58 -1.91 -2.17 4.79
C HIS A 58 -2.58 -2.00 3.43
N THR A 59 -2.66 -3.09 2.69
CA THR A 59 -3.32 -3.11 1.38
C THR A 59 -4.58 -3.93 1.45
N ILE A 60 -5.66 -3.39 0.92
CA ILE A 60 -6.95 -4.04 0.82
C ILE A 60 -7.05 -4.61 -0.59
N PRO A 61 -7.09 -5.94 -0.74
CA PRO A 61 -7.23 -6.57 -2.06
C PRO A 61 -8.63 -6.33 -2.64
N PRO A 62 -8.80 -6.55 -3.95
CA PRO A 62 -10.11 -6.49 -4.56
C PRO A 62 -11.03 -7.63 -4.09
N ARG A 63 -12.35 -7.41 -4.16
CA ARG A 63 -13.37 -8.35 -3.67
C ARG A 63 -13.33 -9.74 -4.29
N TRP A 64 -12.89 -9.87 -5.53
CA TRP A 64 -12.78 -11.19 -6.18
C TRP A 64 -11.58 -12.00 -5.68
N LEU A 65 -10.56 -11.34 -5.10
CA LEU A 65 -9.44 -12.00 -4.45
C LEU A 65 -9.71 -12.25 -2.96
N ASP A 66 -10.41 -11.33 -2.30
CA ASP A 66 -10.85 -11.46 -0.92
C ASP A 66 -12.22 -10.80 -0.76
N PRO A 67 -13.32 -11.58 -0.73
CA PRO A 67 -14.66 -11.03 -0.59
C PRO A 67 -14.86 -10.20 0.67
N ALA A 68 -14.09 -10.48 1.73
CA ALA A 68 -14.13 -9.75 2.99
C ALA A 68 -13.22 -8.50 2.99
N GLN A 69 -12.44 -8.26 1.92
CA GLN A 69 -11.54 -7.12 1.77
C GLN A 69 -10.66 -6.88 3.01
N ARG A 70 -10.12 -7.97 3.57
CA ARG A 70 -9.34 -7.90 4.80
C ARG A 70 -8.04 -7.13 4.53
N PRO A 71 -7.70 -6.10 5.32
CA PRO A 71 -6.42 -5.41 5.20
C PRO A 71 -5.25 -6.37 5.41
N ARG A 72 -4.24 -6.30 4.52
CA ARG A 72 -3.07 -7.16 4.56
C ARG A 72 -1.81 -6.33 4.74
N LEU A 73 -0.99 -6.72 5.70
CA LEU A 73 0.34 -6.17 5.88
C LEU A 73 1.35 -6.95 5.03
N ASN A 74 2.23 -6.25 4.31
CA ASN A 74 3.36 -6.93 3.70
C ASN A 74 4.47 -7.19 4.72
N ARG A 75 4.75 -8.48 4.97
CA ARG A 75 5.79 -8.95 5.88
C ARG A 75 7.08 -9.38 5.17
N VAL A 76 7.13 -9.35 3.84
CA VAL A 76 8.30 -9.76 3.05
C VAL A 76 9.55 -8.94 3.40
N HIS A 77 9.36 -7.70 3.85
CA HIS A 77 10.45 -6.79 4.22
C HIS A 77 10.69 -6.69 5.74
N ASP A 78 10.00 -7.51 6.56
CA ASP A 78 10.29 -7.56 7.99
C ASP A 78 11.74 -8.07 8.18
N ARG A 79 12.51 -7.44 9.07
CA ARG A 79 13.87 -7.89 9.38
C ARG A 79 13.80 -9.32 9.95
N PRO A 80 14.68 -10.24 9.53
CA PRO A 80 14.76 -11.54 10.21
C PRO A 80 15.04 -11.33 11.71
N PRO A 81 14.54 -12.23 12.57
CA PRO A 81 14.82 -12.19 14.01
C PRO A 81 16.31 -12.29 14.33
#